data_AF-M7WCQ6-F1
#
_entry.id   AF-M7WCQ6-F1
#
_cell.length_a   1.000
_cell.length_b   1.000
_cell.length_c   1.000
_cell.angle_alpha   90.00
_cell.angle_beta   90.00
_cell.angle_gamma   90.00
#
_symmetry.space_group_name_H-M   'P 1'
#
loop_
_entity.id
_entity.type
_entity.pdbx_description
1 polymer ?
#
loop_
_entity_poly.entity_id
_entity_poly.type
_entity_poly.pdbx_seq_one_letter_code
_entity_poly.pdbx_strand_id
1 'polypeptide(L)'
;MAGVTQTTPGITLHTLPLDLSRFDAAFSSPLFAQLTVLGPGAAMLAVGGQPLPFAWARDISVALSRPNGPPAATTLSKGSSASLTLSSRLAKRYSTQFFLSLDLSSLASDSTAGPANAERAILPLERALVEALDTVLERKKR
;
A
#
# COMPACT_ATOMS: atom_id res chain seq x y z
N MET A 1 24.18 2.05 18.36
CA MET A 1 23.09 1.22 18.90
C MET A 1 22.63 0.29 17.78
N ALA A 2 23.00 -0.99 17.87
CA ALA A 2 22.69 -1.98 16.86
C ALA A 2 21.26 -2.50 17.09
N GLY A 3 20.40 -2.39 16.07
CA GLY A 3 19.07 -2.97 16.09
C GLY A 3 19.14 -4.50 16.12
N VAL A 4 18.34 -5.11 16.98
CA VAL A 4 18.24 -6.56 17.12
C VAL A 4 17.41 -7.11 15.96
N THR A 5 18.04 -7.83 15.03
CA THR A 5 17.35 -8.63 14.01
C THR A 5 16.98 -9.97 14.63
N GLN A 6 15.73 -10.12 15.07
CA GLN A 6 15.20 -11.40 15.53
C GLN A 6 14.72 -12.21 14.31
N THR A 7 15.49 -13.23 13.92
CA THR A 7 15.12 -14.16 12.83
C THR A 7 14.12 -15.20 13.34
N THR A 8 12.84 -14.84 13.36
CA THR A 8 11.74 -15.79 13.25
C THR A 8 11.54 -16.08 11.75
N PRO A 9 11.54 -17.33 11.25
CA PRO A 9 11.39 -17.55 9.82
C PRO A 9 9.96 -17.21 9.41
N GLY A 10 9.81 -16.25 8.49
CA GLY A 10 8.64 -16.14 7.62
C GLY A 10 8.02 -14.77 7.49
N ILE A 11 8.02 -13.93 8.54
CA ILE A 11 7.29 -12.65 8.54
C ILE A 11 8.25 -11.48 8.75
N THR A 12 8.27 -10.54 7.80
CA THR A 12 9.08 -9.31 7.91
C THR A 12 8.18 -8.09 7.85
N LEU A 13 8.40 -7.11 8.73
CA LEU A 13 7.63 -5.87 8.80
C LEU A 13 8.50 -4.68 8.38
N HIS A 14 7.97 -3.83 7.53
CA HIS A 14 8.58 -2.58 7.09
C HIS A 14 7.59 -1.43 7.27
N THR A 15 8.09 -0.29 7.72
CA THR A 15 7.34 0.98 7.68
C THR A 15 8.04 1.87 6.68
N LEU A 16 7.31 2.27 5.64
CA LEU A 16 7.83 2.99 4.49
C LEU A 16 7.18 4.38 4.44
N PRO A 17 7.96 5.48 4.53
CA PRO A 17 7.41 6.81 4.32
C PRO A 17 7.01 7.00 2.86
N LEU A 18 5.86 7.65 2.64
CA LEU A 18 5.33 7.97 1.31
C LEU A 18 5.30 9.48 1.14
N ASP A 19 6.18 9.99 0.29
CA ASP A 19 6.26 11.41 -0.02
C ASP A 19 5.41 11.73 -1.27
N LEU A 20 4.14 12.07 -1.04
CA LEU A 20 3.21 12.42 -2.12
C LEU A 20 3.42 13.84 -2.63
N SER A 21 4.03 14.72 -1.83
CA SER A 21 4.25 16.14 -2.17
C SER A 21 5.09 16.32 -3.44
N ARG A 22 5.96 15.35 -3.74
CA ARG A 22 6.75 15.30 -4.98
C ARG A 22 5.92 15.11 -6.24
N PHE A 23 4.77 14.47 -6.12
CA PHE A 23 3.86 14.21 -7.24
C PHE A 23 2.74 15.23 -7.30
N ASP A 24 2.31 15.74 -6.14
CA ASP A 24 1.28 16.76 -6.04
C ASP A 24 1.43 17.52 -4.71
N ALA A 25 1.74 18.82 -4.80
CA ALA A 25 1.99 19.68 -3.65
C ALA A 25 0.77 19.85 -2.72
N ALA A 26 -0.43 19.44 -3.16
CA ALA A 26 -1.63 19.42 -2.33
C ALA A 26 -1.59 18.36 -1.22
N PHE A 27 -0.65 17.40 -1.26
CA PHE A 27 -0.52 16.34 -0.25
C PHE A 27 0.76 16.53 0.57
N SER A 28 0.72 17.47 1.51
CA SER A 28 1.84 17.81 2.39
C SER A 28 1.95 16.92 3.63
N SER A 29 0.86 16.30 4.07
CA SER A 29 0.88 15.42 5.24
C SER A 29 1.65 14.14 4.98
N PRO A 30 2.44 13.69 5.97
CA PRO A 30 3.22 12.47 5.84
C PRO A 30 2.31 11.25 5.83
N LEU A 31 2.39 10.46 4.76
CA LEU A 31 1.78 9.15 4.68
C LEU A 31 2.81 8.05 4.89
N PHE A 32 2.32 6.89 5.31
CA PHE A 32 3.14 5.73 5.56
C PHE A 32 2.49 4.46 5.01
N ALA A 33 3.32 3.54 4.56
CA ALA A 33 2.94 2.19 4.20
C ALA A 33 3.54 1.22 5.23
N GLN A 34 2.71 0.45 5.91
CA GLN A 34 3.15 -0.68 6.72
C GLN A 34 3.04 -1.96 5.88
N LEU A 35 4.20 -2.46 5.45
CA LEU A 35 4.32 -3.69 4.68
C LEU A 35 4.70 -4.85 5.60
N THR A 36 3.85 -5.85 5.67
CA THR A 36 4.12 -7.15 6.29
C THR A 36 4.28 -8.20 5.20
N VAL A 37 5.51 -8.63 4.95
CA VAL A 37 5.79 -9.78 4.09
C VAL A 37 5.45 -11.03 4.88
N LEU A 38 4.44 -11.78 4.46
CA LEU A 38 3.96 -12.99 5.15
C LEU A 38 4.70 -14.26 4.71
N GLY A 39 5.32 -14.21 3.53
CA GLY A 39 6.10 -15.30 2.95
C GLY A 39 6.39 -15.07 1.46
N PRO A 40 6.94 -16.07 0.75
CA PRO A 40 7.42 -15.92 -0.63
C PRO A 40 6.38 -15.53 -1.69
N GLY A 41 5.09 -15.55 -1.36
CA GLY A 41 3.99 -15.29 -2.28
C GLY A 41 2.85 -14.47 -1.69
N ALA A 42 3.00 -13.93 -0.48
CA ALA A 42 1.96 -13.14 0.17
C ALA A 42 2.56 -11.96 0.95
N ALA A 43 1.95 -10.80 0.75
CA ALA A 43 2.27 -9.58 1.47
C ALA A 43 0.98 -8.86 1.87
N MET A 44 1.04 -8.16 2.99
CA MET A 44 -0.03 -7.33 3.48
C MET A 44 0.50 -5.90 3.60
N LEU A 45 -0.28 -4.95 3.11
CA LEU A 45 0.08 -3.56 3.04
C LEU A 45 -1.06 -2.74 3.65
N ALA A 46 -0.75 -1.99 4.70
CA ALA A 46 -1.65 -0.98 5.22
C ALA A 46 -1.11 0.39 4.81
N VAL A 47 -1.97 1.31 4.38
CA VAL A 47 -1.61 2.67 3.97
C VAL A 47 -2.47 3.67 4.74
N GLY A 48 -1.84 4.66 5.36
CA GLY A 48 -2.51 5.67 6.18
C GLY A 48 -1.59 6.77 6.68
N GLY A 49 -2.18 7.73 7.41
CA GLY A 49 -1.48 8.85 8.04
C GLY A 49 -1.08 8.59 9.50
N GLN A 50 -0.66 9.64 10.20
CA GLN A 50 -0.34 9.61 11.63
C GLN A 50 -1.61 9.62 12.51
N PRO A 51 -1.56 9.05 13.73
CA PRO A 51 -0.40 8.41 14.37
C PRO A 51 -0.13 6.96 13.92
N LEU A 52 1.14 6.55 13.90
CA LEU A 52 1.55 5.15 13.66
C LEU A 52 1.54 4.29 14.94
N PRO A 53 1.25 2.97 14.86
CA PRO A 53 0.67 2.26 13.72
C PRO A 53 -0.79 2.70 13.53
N PHE A 54 -1.18 3.04 12.30
CA PHE A 54 -2.56 3.43 12.05
C PHE A 54 -3.48 2.21 12.08
N ALA A 55 -4.73 2.42 12.51
CA ALA A 55 -5.73 1.36 12.52
C ALA A 55 -5.96 0.84 11.10
N TRP A 56 -6.23 -0.47 10.97
CA TRP A 56 -6.62 -1.03 9.70
C TRP A 56 -7.89 -0.34 9.21
N ALA A 57 -7.80 0.24 8.02
CA ALA A 57 -8.91 0.92 7.40
C ALA A 57 -10.05 -0.05 7.11
N ARG A 58 -11.28 0.48 7.06
CA ARG A 58 -12.45 -0.30 6.62
C ARG A 58 -12.41 -0.67 5.15
N ASP A 59 -11.54 -0.06 4.35
CA ASP A 59 -11.33 -0.40 2.95
C ASP A 59 -10.19 -1.40 2.83
N ILE A 60 -10.58 -2.68 2.72
CA ILE A 60 -9.67 -3.81 2.60
C ILE A 60 -9.99 -4.55 1.31
N SER A 61 -8.97 -4.78 0.51
CA SER A 61 -9.02 -5.60 -0.70
C SER A 61 -7.89 -6.62 -0.68
N VAL A 62 -8.07 -7.69 -1.45
CA VAL A 62 -7.02 -8.65 -1.73
C VAL A 62 -6.93 -8.84 -3.23
N ALA A 63 -5.72 -8.97 -3.75
CA ALA A 63 -5.49 -9.32 -5.14
C ALA A 63 -4.46 -10.43 -5.27
N LEU A 64 -4.67 -11.30 -6.26
CA LEU A 64 -3.77 -12.36 -6.64
C LEU A 64 -3.40 -12.23 -8.11
N SER A 65 -2.09 -12.30 -8.39
CA SER A 65 -1.59 -12.37 -9.76
C SER A 65 -1.92 -13.72 -10.40
N ARG A 66 -2.35 -13.71 -11.66
CA ARG A 66 -2.64 -14.92 -12.44
C ARG A 66 -1.58 -15.08 -13.54
N PRO A 67 -0.99 -16.27 -13.74
CA PRO A 67 0.07 -16.46 -14.73
C PRO A 67 -0.33 -16.06 -16.16
N ASN A 68 -1.59 -16.32 -16.54
CA ASN A 68 -2.07 -16.18 -17.92
C ASN A 68 -3.32 -15.29 -18.02
N GLY A 69 -3.45 -14.27 -17.16
CA GLY A 69 -4.64 -13.43 -17.17
C GLY A 69 -4.50 -12.16 -16.32
N PRO A 70 -5.53 -11.31 -16.33
CA PRO A 70 -5.57 -10.18 -15.42
C PRO A 70 -5.55 -10.68 -13.95
N PRO A 71 -4.96 -9.90 -13.03
CA PRO A 71 -5.06 -10.21 -11.61
C PRO A 71 -6.52 -10.25 -11.18
N ALA A 72 -6.84 -11.13 -10.24
CA ALA A 72 -8.15 -11.16 -9.61
C ALA A 72 -8.08 -10.42 -8.29
N ALA A 73 -8.94 -9.42 -8.12
CA ALA A 73 -9.07 -8.68 -6.88
C ALA A 73 -10.48 -8.83 -6.31
N THR A 74 -10.54 -8.89 -4.98
CA THR A 74 -11.76 -9.07 -4.21
C THR A 74 -11.75 -8.10 -3.04
N THR A 75 -12.89 -7.47 -2.81
CA THR A 75 -13.12 -6.65 -1.62
C THR A 75 -13.35 -7.56 -0.42
N LEU A 76 -12.64 -7.34 0.68
CA LEU A 76 -12.82 -8.09 1.93
C LEU A 76 -13.73 -7.38 2.94
N SER A 77 -13.94 -6.07 2.76
CA SER A 77 -14.77 -5.25 3.65
C SER A 77 -15.49 -4.12 2.88
N LYS A 78 -15.41 -2.86 3.31
CA LYS A 78 -16.02 -1.73 2.59
C LYS A 78 -15.06 -1.26 1.50
N GLY A 79 -15.01 -1.98 0.38
CA GLY A 79 -14.01 -1.78 -0.67
C GLY A 79 -14.30 -0.63 -1.61
N SER A 80 -13.33 0.26 -1.82
CA SER A 80 -13.36 1.22 -2.92
C SER A 80 -12.84 0.61 -4.23
N SER A 81 -13.22 1.18 -5.36
CA SER A 81 -12.60 0.84 -6.66
C SER A 81 -11.10 1.12 -6.67
N ALA A 82 -10.64 2.09 -5.88
CA ALA A 82 -9.24 2.46 -5.75
C ALA A 82 -8.42 1.34 -5.07
N SER A 83 -8.89 0.78 -3.95
CA SER A 83 -8.16 -0.30 -3.27
C SER A 83 -8.08 -1.57 -4.13
N LEU A 84 -9.17 -1.93 -4.83
CA LEU A 84 -9.17 -3.04 -5.79
C LEU A 84 -8.17 -2.82 -6.94
N THR A 85 -8.11 -1.60 -7.47
CA THR A 85 -7.21 -1.26 -8.57
C THR A 85 -5.75 -1.30 -8.11
N LEU A 86 -5.45 -0.69 -6.96
CA LEU A 86 -4.11 -0.67 -6.40
C LEU A 86 -3.62 -2.08 -6.04
N SER A 87 -4.41 -2.85 -5.29
CA SER A 87 -4.05 -4.23 -4.95
C SER A 87 -3.81 -5.08 -6.19
N SER A 88 -4.65 -4.97 -7.23
CA SER A 88 -4.46 -5.66 -8.52
C SER A 88 -3.13 -5.32 -9.18
N ARG A 89 -2.78 -4.03 -9.24
CA ARG A 89 -1.53 -3.57 -9.87
C ARG A 89 -0.30 -4.02 -9.09
N LEU A 90 -0.34 -3.94 -7.77
CA LEU A 90 0.73 -4.42 -6.90
C LEU A 90 0.90 -5.94 -7.05
N ALA A 91 -0.19 -6.70 -6.99
CA ALA A 91 -0.16 -8.15 -7.18
C ALA A 91 0.46 -8.54 -8.52
N LYS A 92 0.05 -7.88 -9.60
CA LYS A 92 0.63 -8.11 -10.94
C LYS A 92 2.11 -7.74 -11.00
N ARG A 93 2.51 -6.59 -10.44
CA ARG A 93 3.90 -6.08 -10.50
C ARG A 93 4.88 -7.00 -9.77
N TYR A 94 4.52 -7.43 -8.57
CA TYR A 94 5.41 -8.23 -7.71
C TYR A 94 5.16 -9.74 -7.82
N SER A 95 4.15 -10.17 -8.59
CA SER A 95 3.73 -11.58 -8.67
C SER A 95 3.45 -12.20 -7.30
N THR A 96 2.79 -11.42 -6.43
CA THR A 96 2.52 -11.76 -5.03
C THR A 96 1.03 -11.57 -4.75
N GLN A 97 0.45 -12.34 -3.82
CA GLN A 97 -0.84 -12.01 -3.25
C GLN A 97 -0.71 -10.77 -2.36
N PHE A 98 -1.47 -9.72 -2.63
CA PHE A 98 -1.46 -8.48 -1.86
C PHE A 98 -2.78 -8.30 -1.12
N PHE A 99 -2.72 -8.23 0.20
CA PHE A 99 -3.80 -7.71 1.04
C PHE A 99 -3.55 -6.22 1.24
N LEU A 100 -4.46 -5.35 0.82
CA LEU A 100 -4.33 -3.91 0.93
C LEU A 100 -5.41 -3.37 1.86
N SER A 101 -5.00 -2.68 2.92
CA SER A 101 -5.84 -1.81 3.74
C SER A 101 -5.51 -0.35 3.39
N LEU A 102 -6.51 0.40 2.95
CA LEU A 102 -6.33 1.75 2.42
C LEU A 102 -7.13 2.77 3.21
N ASP A 103 -6.46 3.66 3.94
CA ASP A 103 -7.11 4.79 4.59
C ASP A 103 -6.94 6.08 3.77
N LEU A 104 -7.94 6.37 2.93
CA LEU A 104 -8.01 7.64 2.19
C LEU A 104 -8.55 8.81 3.03
N SER A 105 -9.11 8.56 4.22
CA SER A 105 -9.60 9.66 5.07
C SER A 105 -8.44 10.48 5.63
N SER A 106 -7.31 9.82 5.91
CA SER A 106 -6.03 10.47 6.20
C SER A 106 -5.60 11.48 5.12
N LEU A 107 -5.93 11.22 3.85
CA LEU A 107 -5.63 12.11 2.71
C LEU A 107 -6.65 13.24 2.53
N ALA A 108 -7.91 13.00 2.90
CA ALA A 108 -8.98 13.99 2.77
C ALA A 108 -8.86 15.12 3.80
N SER A 109 -8.33 14.80 5.00
CA SER A 109 -8.14 15.72 6.13
C SER A 109 -7.25 16.92 5.82
N ASP A 110 -6.34 16.77 4.86
CA ASP A 110 -5.28 17.73 4.56
C ASP A 110 -5.67 18.78 3.50
N SER A 111 -6.88 18.68 2.98
CA SER A 111 -7.30 19.45 1.82
C SER A 111 -8.54 20.28 2.12
N THR A 112 -8.50 21.57 1.79
CA THR A 112 -9.64 22.49 1.88
C THR A 112 -10.79 22.15 0.91
N ALA A 113 -10.64 21.08 0.10
CA ALA A 113 -11.49 20.75 -1.04
C ALA A 113 -12.22 19.39 -0.94
N GLY A 114 -12.20 18.73 0.22
CA GLY A 114 -13.11 17.61 0.52
C GLY A 114 -12.80 16.28 -0.22
N PRO A 115 -13.79 15.36 -0.32
CA PRO A 115 -13.58 13.96 -0.72
C PRO A 115 -13.05 13.74 -2.15
N ALA A 116 -13.15 14.74 -3.04
CA ALA A 116 -12.60 14.67 -4.40
C ALA A 116 -11.06 14.55 -4.43
N ASN A 117 -10.36 14.98 -3.38
CA ASN A 117 -8.91 14.85 -3.31
C ASN A 117 -8.42 13.43 -3.03
N ALA A 118 -9.24 12.59 -2.39
CA ALA A 118 -8.90 11.19 -2.17
C ALA A 118 -8.74 10.43 -3.49
N GLU A 119 -9.60 10.71 -4.48
CA GLU A 119 -9.49 10.12 -5.83
C GLU A 119 -8.29 10.69 -6.59
N ARG A 120 -8.03 12.00 -6.48
CA ARG A 120 -6.84 12.64 -7.07
C ARG A 120 -5.53 12.09 -6.50
N ALA A 121 -5.52 11.71 -5.22
CA ALA A 121 -4.34 11.18 -4.53
C ALA A 121 -3.93 9.78 -4.99
N ILE A 122 -4.82 9.01 -5.63
CA ILE A 122 -4.56 7.59 -5.95
C ILE A 122 -3.33 7.42 -6.85
N LEU A 123 -3.18 8.25 -7.88
CA LEU A 123 -2.05 8.12 -8.80
C LEU A 123 -0.71 8.54 -8.16
N PRO A 124 -0.60 9.71 -7.48
CA PRO A 124 0.54 10.03 -6.61
C PRO A 124 0.88 8.93 -5.61
N LEU A 125 -0.13 8.41 -4.93
CA LEU A 125 0.02 7.37 -3.92
C LEU A 125 0.58 6.08 -4.53
N GLU A 126 0.05 5.64 -5.68
CA GLU A 126 0.54 4.45 -6.38
C GLU A 126 2.01 4.57 -6.74
N ARG A 127 2.45 5.74 -7.23
CA ARG A 127 3.85 5.98 -7.59
C ARG A 127 4.74 5.93 -6.36
N ALA A 128 4.39 6.66 -5.30
CA ALA A 128 5.13 6.67 -4.05
C ALA A 128 5.23 5.25 -3.44
N LEU A 129 4.12 4.50 -3.47
CA LEU A 129 4.08 3.11 -2.99
C LEU A 129 5.00 2.21 -3.81
N VAL A 130 4.96 2.31 -5.13
CA VAL A 130 5.83 1.51 -6.01
C VAL A 130 7.30 1.80 -5.75
N GLU A 131 7.69 3.09 -5.66
CA GLU A 131 9.07 3.47 -5.37
C GLU A 131 9.51 2.91 -4.02
N ALA A 132 8.70 3.06 -2.99
CA ALA A 132 9.01 2.55 -1.65
C ALA A 132 9.09 1.02 -1.61
N LEU A 133 8.14 0.32 -2.23
CA LEU A 133 8.09 -1.14 -2.25
C LEU A 133 9.20 -1.75 -3.09
N ASP A 134 9.62 -1.11 -4.19
CA ASP A 134 10.75 -1.57 -5.01
C ASP A 134 12.06 -1.62 -4.20
N THR A 135 12.20 -0.82 -3.13
CA THR A 135 13.37 -0.87 -2.24
C THR A 135 13.42 -2.10 -1.33
N VAL A 136 12.29 -2.80 -1.15
CA VAL A 136 12.15 -3.90 -0.19
C VAL A 136 11.79 -5.22 -0.84
N LEU A 137 10.87 -5.20 -1.82
CA LEU A 137 10.30 -6.39 -2.45
C LEU A 137 11.05 -6.80 -3.71
N GLU A 138 12.36 -6.50 -3.80
CA GLU A 138 13.27 -6.72 -4.93
C GLU A 138 12.61 -7.37 -6.14
N ARG A 139 12.42 -6.60 -7.22
CA ARG A 139 11.82 -7.11 -8.46
C ARG A 139 12.53 -8.40 -8.85
N LYS A 140 11.85 -9.53 -8.71
CA LYS A 140 12.26 -10.80 -9.32
C LYS A 140 12.17 -10.56 -10.83
N LYS A 141 13.25 -10.03 -11.42
CA LYS A 141 13.41 -9.95 -12.88
C LYS A 141 13.29 -11.39 -13.37
N ARG A 142 12.11 -11.73 -13.90
CA ARG A 142 11.96 -12.90 -14.75
C ARG A 142 12.71 -12.66 -16.04
#